data_AF-D5GCK5-F1
#
_entry.id   AF-D5GCK5-F1
#
_cell.length_a   1.000
_cell.length_b   1.000
_cell.length_c   1.000
_cell.angle_alpha   90.00
_cell.angle_beta   90.00
_cell.angle_gamma   90.00
#
_symmetry.space_group_name_H-M   'P 1'
#
loop_
_entity.id
_entity.type
_entity.pdbx_description
1 polymer ?
#
loop_
_entity_poly.entity_id
_entity_poly.type
_entity_poly.pdbx_seq_one_letter_code
_entity_poly.pdbx_strand_id
1 'polypeptide(L)'
;MVNKSIHTAIDPASATTMAEVRTSIDDLDRQIVALLGERMRFIEAAARIKPHREAVRDQWRVDDVLTKVEAAAEIANFPKKIVHKLYADLIESSILHELVNFDHLAGNNLNGREDDLVEVKKPSKVKATEKESAVIETGEVETTWVY
;
A
#
# COMPACT_ATOMS: atom_id res chain seq x y z
N MET A 1 -6.46 23.30 -20.16
CA MET A 1 -6.00 23.96 -18.92
C MET A 1 -4.88 23.10 -18.37
N VAL A 2 -3.70 23.69 -18.13
CA VAL A 2 -2.57 22.95 -17.53
C VAL A 2 -2.93 22.72 -16.07
N ASN A 3 -2.96 21.46 -15.64
CA ASN A 3 -3.33 21.09 -14.28
C ASN A 3 -2.14 21.36 -13.36
N LYS A 4 -2.08 22.56 -12.77
CA LYS A 4 -1.00 22.93 -11.85
C LYS A 4 -1.03 21.99 -10.65
N SER A 5 0.05 21.26 -10.42
CA SER A 5 0.17 20.37 -9.26
C SER A 5 0.11 21.18 -7.98
N ILE A 6 -0.88 20.93 -7.12
CA ILE A 6 -1.11 21.68 -5.87
C ILE A 6 -0.33 21.12 -4.67
N HIS A 7 0.30 19.96 -4.84
CA HIS A 7 0.94 19.19 -3.75
C HIS A 7 2.47 19.14 -3.83
N THR A 8 3.06 19.68 -4.91
CA THR A 8 4.51 19.63 -5.18
C THR A 8 5.07 21.03 -5.40
N ALA A 9 6.37 21.21 -5.10
CA ALA A 9 7.06 22.49 -5.26
C ALA A 9 7.15 22.97 -6.71
N ILE A 10 7.17 22.04 -7.68
CA ILE A 10 7.17 22.34 -9.11
C ILE A 10 5.99 21.65 -9.82
N ASP A 11 5.58 22.19 -10.97
CA ASP A 11 4.65 21.53 -11.88
C ASP A 11 5.39 20.36 -12.57
N PRO A 12 4.82 19.14 -12.61
CA PRO A 12 5.39 18.02 -13.36
C PRO A 12 5.77 18.36 -14.80
N ALA A 13 5.00 19.22 -15.49
CA ALA A 13 5.29 19.66 -16.85
C ALA A 13 6.51 20.61 -16.96
N SER A 14 6.96 21.17 -15.82
CA SER A 14 8.12 22.07 -15.74
C SER A 14 9.39 21.38 -15.24
N ALA A 15 9.34 20.10 -14.87
CA ALA A 15 10.53 19.36 -14.46
C ALA A 15 11.46 19.14 -15.67
N THR A 16 12.74 19.48 -15.50
CA THR A 16 13.76 19.38 -16.56
C THR A 16 14.83 18.33 -16.26
N THR A 17 14.92 17.89 -14.99
CA THR A 17 15.88 16.87 -14.57
C THR A 17 15.20 15.74 -13.79
N MET A 18 15.82 14.55 -13.80
CA MET A 18 15.34 13.43 -12.98
C MET A 18 15.46 13.69 -11.48
N ALA A 19 16.37 14.56 -11.04
CA ALA A 19 16.51 14.93 -9.65
C ALA A 19 15.28 15.71 -9.15
N GLU A 20 14.77 16.65 -9.96
CA GLU A 20 13.55 17.40 -9.68
C GLU A 20 12.31 16.50 -9.63
N VAL A 21 12.21 15.54 -10.56
CA VAL A 21 11.13 14.54 -10.58
C VAL A 21 11.15 13.70 -9.31
N ARG A 22 12.31 13.13 -8.94
CA ARG A 22 12.45 12.28 -7.76
C ARG A 22 12.14 13.03 -6.47
N THR A 23 12.67 14.24 -6.31
CA THR A 23 12.38 15.08 -5.15
C THR A 23 10.87 15.33 -4.99
N SER A 24 10.19 15.62 -6.11
CA SER A 24 8.75 15.85 -6.11
C SER A 24 7.94 14.59 -5.79
N ILE A 25 8.39 13.42 -6.27
CA ILE A 25 7.77 12.12 -5.92
C ILE A 25 7.98 11.81 -4.45
N ASP A 26 9.19 11.97 -3.93
CA ASP A 26 9.50 11.72 -2.52
C ASP A 26 8.64 12.61 -1.59
N ASP A 27 8.39 13.86 -1.99
CA ASP A 27 7.47 14.76 -1.29
C ASP A 27 6.01 14.28 -1.31
N LEU A 28 5.55 13.74 -2.44
CA LEU A 28 4.21 13.16 -2.56
C LEU A 28 4.08 11.89 -1.73
N ASP A 29 5.08 11.01 -1.75
CA ASP A 29 5.06 9.76 -1.01
C ASP A 29 4.99 10.01 0.50
N ARG A 30 5.73 11.02 1.01
CA ARG A 30 5.59 11.46 2.41
C ARG A 30 4.16 11.90 2.75
N GLN A 31 3.51 12.64 1.87
CA GLN A 31 2.12 13.08 2.07
C GLN A 31 1.14 11.90 2.01
N ILE A 32 1.32 10.98 1.06
CA ILE A 32 0.50 9.77 0.93
C ILE A 32 0.59 8.94 2.20
N VAL A 33 1.81 8.68 2.70
CA VAL A 33 2.01 7.92 3.94
C VAL A 33 1.34 8.59 5.14
N ALA A 34 1.43 9.92 5.26
CA ALA A 34 0.75 10.66 6.33
C ALA A 34 -0.77 10.51 6.27
N LEU A 35 -1.36 10.61 5.07
CA LEU A 35 -2.81 10.42 4.86
C LEU A 35 -3.26 8.98 5.13
N LEU A 36 -2.46 7.99 4.74
CA LEU A 36 -2.72 6.58 5.06
C LEU A 36 -2.67 6.32 6.56
N GLY A 37 -1.72 6.94 7.27
CA GLY A 37 -1.66 6.89 8.74
C GLY A 37 -2.91 7.50 9.39
N GLU A 38 -3.41 8.62 8.88
CA GLU A 38 -4.69 9.19 9.33
C GLU A 38 -5.88 8.27 9.08
N ARG A 39 -5.96 7.68 7.88
CA ARG A 39 -6.97 6.67 7.56
C ARG A 39 -6.91 5.50 8.54
N MET A 40 -5.72 5.05 8.93
CA MET A 40 -5.57 3.93 9.87
C MET A 40 -6.11 4.28 11.27
N ARG A 41 -5.88 5.49 11.78
CA ARG A 41 -6.45 5.91 13.07
C ARG A 41 -7.98 5.85 13.09
N PHE A 42 -8.64 6.12 11.96
CA PHE A 42 -10.09 5.96 11.85
C PHE A 42 -10.55 4.50 11.83
N ILE A 43 -9.74 3.59 11.26
CA ILE A 43 -10.00 2.15 11.31
C ILE A 43 -9.86 1.64 12.75
N GLU A 44 -8.81 2.05 13.46
CA GLU A 44 -8.63 1.73 14.88
C GLU A 44 -9.77 2.27 15.75
N ALA A 45 -10.31 3.45 15.41
CA ALA A 45 -11.48 3.99 16.06
C ALA A 45 -12.74 3.14 15.78
N ALA A 46 -12.91 2.65 14.55
CA ALA A 46 -14.00 1.73 14.21
C ALA A 46 -13.90 0.41 14.99
N ALA A 47 -12.70 -0.12 15.18
CA ALA A 47 -12.43 -1.34 15.95
C ALA A 47 -12.99 -1.26 17.38
N ARG A 48 -12.81 -0.11 18.04
CA ARG A 48 -13.31 0.13 19.41
C ARG A 48 -14.84 0.16 19.51
N ILE A 49 -15.52 0.46 18.39
CA ILE A 49 -16.98 0.62 18.33
C ILE A 49 -17.65 -0.70 17.95
N LYS A 50 -16.97 -1.56 17.17
CA LYS A 50 -17.53 -2.81 16.67
C LYS A 50 -17.83 -3.78 17.84
N PRO A 51 -19.03 -4.38 17.88
CA PRO A 51 -19.49 -5.16 19.03
C PRO A 51 -18.87 -6.56 19.14
N HIS A 52 -18.43 -7.14 18.02
CA HIS A 52 -17.86 -8.49 17.96
C HIS A 52 -16.92 -8.62 16.76
N ARG A 53 -16.05 -9.63 16.79
CA ARG A 53 -14.94 -9.83 15.84
C ARG A 53 -15.41 -10.00 14.40
N GLU A 54 -16.57 -10.61 14.18
CA GLU A 54 -17.15 -10.84 12.84
C GLU A 54 -17.60 -9.53 12.18
N ALA A 55 -17.89 -8.48 12.97
CA ALA A 55 -18.21 -7.16 12.45
C ALA A 55 -16.98 -6.42 11.90
N VAL A 56 -15.77 -6.95 12.11
CA VAL A 56 -14.52 -6.37 11.59
C VAL A 56 -14.52 -6.38 10.06
N ARG A 57 -14.96 -7.48 9.44
CA ARG A 57 -15.10 -7.57 7.99
C ARG A 57 -16.55 -7.36 7.57
N ASP A 58 -16.84 -6.17 7.05
CA ASP A 58 -18.11 -5.83 6.40
C ASP A 58 -17.91 -5.77 4.88
N GLN A 59 -18.37 -6.82 4.17
CA GLN A 59 -18.17 -6.92 2.72
C GLN A 59 -18.90 -5.82 1.94
N TRP A 60 -20.09 -5.41 2.39
CA TRP A 60 -20.81 -4.29 1.77
C TRP A 60 -19.97 -3.02 1.85
N ARG A 61 -19.32 -2.78 3.00
CA ARG A 61 -18.47 -1.61 3.18
C ARG A 61 -17.22 -1.68 2.31
N VAL A 62 -16.61 -2.86 2.14
CA VAL A 62 -15.47 -3.06 1.23
C VAL A 62 -15.84 -2.67 -0.20
N ASP A 63 -16.95 -3.19 -0.71
CA ASP A 63 -17.41 -2.95 -2.08
C ASP A 63 -17.75 -1.46 -2.30
N ASP A 64 -18.34 -0.81 -1.29
CA ASP A 64 -18.63 0.62 -1.27
C ASP A 64 -17.35 1.49 -1.29
N VAL A 65 -16.30 1.14 -0.53
CA VAL A 65 -15.00 1.84 -0.63
C VAL A 65 -14.45 1.70 -2.04
N LEU A 66 -14.39 0.49 -2.59
CA LEU A 66 -13.80 0.22 -3.91
C LEU A 66 -14.51 1.01 -5.01
N THR A 67 -15.84 1.02 -4.99
CA THR A 67 -16.66 1.81 -5.94
C THR A 67 -16.33 3.31 -5.84
N LYS A 68 -16.24 3.84 -4.62
CA LYS A 68 -15.97 5.27 -4.40
C LYS A 68 -14.57 5.68 -4.84
N VAL A 69 -13.56 4.85 -4.60
CA VAL A 69 -12.17 5.18 -4.97
C VAL A 69 -11.94 5.05 -6.47
N GLU A 70 -12.64 4.13 -7.15
CA GLU A 70 -12.66 4.07 -8.61
C GLU A 70 -13.26 5.33 -9.23
N ALA A 71 -14.39 5.81 -8.70
CA ALA A 71 -15.00 7.07 -9.13
C ALA A 71 -14.07 8.27 -8.86
N ALA A 72 -13.39 8.31 -7.71
CA ALA A 72 -12.40 9.34 -7.40
C ALA A 72 -11.20 9.31 -8.36
N ALA A 73 -10.75 8.12 -8.75
CA ALA A 73 -9.65 7.97 -9.71
C ALA A 73 -10.00 8.51 -11.10
N GLU A 74 -11.25 8.39 -11.55
CA GLU A 74 -11.69 9.03 -12.80
C GLU A 74 -11.50 10.54 -12.76
N ILE A 75 -11.96 11.17 -11.68
CA ILE A 75 -11.87 12.62 -11.50
C ILE A 75 -10.40 13.06 -11.45
N ALA A 76 -9.54 12.25 -10.83
CA ALA A 76 -8.11 12.50 -10.72
C ALA A 76 -7.31 12.14 -11.98
N ASN A 77 -7.96 11.65 -13.06
CA ASN A 77 -7.30 11.11 -14.25
C ASN A 77 -6.27 10.01 -13.92
N PHE A 78 -6.62 9.12 -12.98
CA PHE A 78 -5.81 8.00 -12.53
C PHE A 78 -6.43 6.66 -12.98
N PRO A 79 -5.64 5.65 -13.40
CA PRO A 79 -6.20 4.40 -13.92
C PRO A 79 -6.99 3.61 -12.86
N LYS A 80 -8.29 3.38 -13.12
CA LYS A 80 -9.20 2.63 -12.24
C LYS A 80 -8.65 1.28 -11.78
N LYS A 81 -8.07 0.51 -12.71
CA LYS A 81 -7.52 -0.82 -12.39
C LYS A 81 -6.38 -0.76 -11.36
N ILE A 82 -5.57 0.30 -11.43
CA ILE A 82 -4.47 0.50 -10.49
C ILE A 82 -5.04 0.91 -9.13
N VAL A 83 -5.96 1.88 -9.08
CA VAL A 83 -6.54 2.30 -7.79
C VAL A 83 -7.28 1.17 -7.10
N HIS A 84 -8.03 0.37 -7.86
CA HIS A 84 -8.75 -0.78 -7.32
C HIS A 84 -7.78 -1.75 -6.65
N LYS A 85 -6.70 -2.14 -7.34
CA LYS A 85 -5.72 -3.06 -6.79
C LYS A 85 -5.07 -2.51 -5.51
N LEU A 86 -4.64 -1.25 -5.54
CA LEU A 86 -4.00 -0.62 -4.38
C LEU A 86 -4.95 -0.55 -3.18
N TYR A 87 -6.22 -0.17 -3.42
CA TYR A 87 -7.19 -0.07 -2.34
C TYR A 87 -7.68 -1.42 -1.83
N ALA A 88 -7.79 -2.44 -2.68
CA ALA A 88 -8.08 -3.80 -2.24
C ALA A 88 -6.99 -4.29 -1.27
N ASP A 89 -5.71 -4.16 -1.66
CA ASP A 89 -4.57 -4.55 -0.82
C ASP A 89 -4.52 -3.73 0.49
N LEU A 90 -4.80 -2.42 0.42
CA LEU A 90 -4.87 -1.52 1.59
C LEU A 90 -6.02 -1.89 2.55
N ILE A 91 -7.20 -2.19 2.02
CA ILE A 91 -8.37 -2.57 2.82
C ILE A 91 -8.11 -3.90 3.54
N GLU A 92 -7.59 -4.91 2.83
CA GLU A 92 -7.25 -6.19 3.44
C GLU A 92 -6.20 -6.04 4.54
N SER A 93 -5.15 -5.25 4.29
CA SER A 93 -4.13 -4.94 5.30
C SER A 93 -4.73 -4.23 6.52
N SER A 94 -5.69 -3.32 6.29
CA SER A 94 -6.41 -2.61 7.36
C SER A 94 -7.25 -3.55 8.21
N ILE A 95 -7.94 -4.51 7.59
CA ILE A 95 -8.75 -5.53 8.29
C ILE A 95 -7.85 -6.41 9.15
N LEU A 96 -6.70 -6.84 8.63
CA LEU A 96 -5.72 -7.63 9.39
C LEU A 96 -5.19 -6.86 10.61
N HIS A 97 -4.80 -5.60 10.43
CA HIS A 97 -4.39 -4.73 11.55
C HIS A 97 -5.51 -4.57 12.59
N GLU A 98 -6.74 -4.40 12.13
CA GLU A 98 -7.91 -4.26 13.00
C GLU A 98 -8.18 -5.53 13.82
N LEU A 99 -8.06 -6.71 13.21
CA LEU A 99 -8.23 -8.00 13.90
C LEU A 99 -7.18 -8.19 15.00
N VAL A 100 -5.91 -7.85 14.72
CA VAL A 100 -4.83 -7.90 15.73
C VAL A 100 -5.15 -6.98 16.90
N ASN A 101 -5.57 -5.74 16.62
CA ASN A 101 -5.93 -4.80 17.67
C ASN A 101 -7.17 -5.23 18.47
N PHE A 102 -8.17 -5.81 17.82
CA PHE A 102 -9.35 -6.36 18.49
C PHE A 102 -8.96 -7.50 19.43
N ASP A 103 -8.12 -8.44 18.96
CA ASP A 103 -7.66 -9.58 19.75
C ASP A 103 -6.78 -9.11 20.94
N HIS A 104 -5.93 -8.08 20.76
CA HIS A 104 -5.17 -7.45 21.85
C HIS A 104 -6.05 -6.76 22.90
N LEU A 105 -7.15 -6.12 22.48
CA LEU A 105 -8.10 -5.49 23.41
C LEU A 105 -8.95 -6.53 24.15
N ALA A 106 -9.20 -7.69 23.52
CA ALA A 106 -9.97 -8.80 24.10
C ALA A 106 -9.15 -9.70 25.05
N GLY A 107 -7.82 -9.70 24.97
CA GLY A 107 -6.92 -10.53 25.80
C GLY A 107 -5.64 -9.82 26.25
N ASN A 108 -5.48 -9.66 27.57
CA ASN A 108 -4.32 -9.07 28.28
C ASN A 108 -2.94 -9.21 27.59
N ASN A 109 -2.27 -8.07 27.37
CA ASN A 109 -0.83 -7.92 27.13
C ASN A 109 -0.18 -8.97 26.19
N LEU A 110 -0.27 -8.70 24.89
CA LEU A 110 0.80 -9.05 23.95
C LEU A 110 1.40 -7.72 23.48
N ASN A 111 2.73 -7.61 23.50
CA ASN A 111 3.46 -6.40 23.11
C ASN A 111 3.30 -6.16 21.60
N GLY A 112 2.16 -5.62 21.18
CA GLY A 112 1.74 -5.50 19.80
C GLY A 112 2.64 -4.58 18.96
N ARG A 113 3.63 -5.17 18.29
CA ARG A 113 4.26 -4.57 17.13
C ARG A 113 3.74 -5.29 15.89
N GLU A 114 3.49 -4.55 14.81
CA GLU A 114 3.17 -5.11 13.48
C GLU A 114 4.21 -6.16 13.01
N ASP A 115 5.42 -6.10 13.58
CA ASP A 115 6.52 -7.04 13.40
C ASP A 115 6.19 -8.50 13.81
N ASP A 116 5.13 -8.72 14.59
CA ASP A 116 4.68 -10.05 15.05
C ASP A 116 3.74 -10.76 14.06
N LEU A 117 3.42 -10.12 12.92
CA LEU A 117 2.63 -10.74 11.87
C LEU A 117 3.40 -11.91 11.24
N VAL A 118 2.83 -13.12 11.34
CA VAL A 118 3.33 -14.30 10.64
C VAL A 118 3.34 -14.00 9.14
N GLU A 119 4.51 -14.03 8.50
CA GLU A 119 4.65 -13.94 7.05
C GLU A 119 3.61 -14.86 6.39
N VAL A 120 2.72 -14.28 5.60
CA VAL A 120 1.86 -15.06 4.71
C VAL A 120 2.80 -15.76 3.74
N LYS A 121 3.10 -17.04 3.99
CA LYS A 121 3.90 -17.88 3.09
C LYS A 121 3.24 -17.87 1.73
N LYS A 122 3.80 -17.09 0.80
CA LYS A 122 3.50 -17.22 -0.63
C LYS A 122 3.70 -18.69 -1.01
N PRO A 123 2.79 -19.31 -1.78
CA PRO A 123 2.98 -20.68 -2.23
C PRO A 123 4.30 -20.75 -3.00
N SER A 124 5.24 -21.54 -2.47
CA SER A 124 6.55 -21.78 -3.06
C SER A 124 6.35 -22.26 -4.49
N LYS A 125 6.90 -21.55 -5.47
CA LYS A 125 6.99 -22.07 -6.84
C LYS A 125 7.75 -23.40 -6.77
N VAL A 126 7.06 -24.47 -7.15
CA VAL A 126 7.65 -25.80 -7.34
C VAL A 126 8.76 -25.65 -8.39
N LYS A 127 9.99 -25.99 -8.02
CA LYS A 127 11.16 -25.94 -8.91
C LYS A 127 10.99 -27.01 -10.00
N ALA A 128 10.80 -26.58 -11.24
CA ALA A 128 11.13 -27.39 -12.40
C ALA A 128 12.65 -27.38 -12.57
N THR A 129 13.24 -28.56 -12.48
CA THR A 129 14.65 -28.85 -12.71
C THR A 129 14.98 -28.74 -14.19
N GLU A 130 16.05 -28.03 -14.54
CA GLU A 130 16.85 -28.32 -15.72
C GLU A 130 18.31 -27.89 -15.48
N LYS A 131 19.23 -28.81 -15.78
CA LYS A 131 20.69 -28.66 -15.70
C LYS A 131 21.18 -27.99 -16.98
N GLU A 132 22.15 -27.07 -16.88
CA GLU A 132 23.42 -27.16 -17.62
C GLU A 132 24.45 -26.15 -17.08
N SER A 133 25.73 -26.57 -17.09
CA SER A 133 26.96 -25.84 -16.75
C SER A 133 27.33 -24.82 -17.86
N ALA A 134 28.19 -23.78 -17.75
CA ALA A 134 29.43 -23.57 -17.01
C ALA A 134 29.92 -22.09 -17.13
N VAL A 135 30.67 -21.61 -16.11
CA VAL A 135 31.86 -20.71 -16.10
C VAL A 135 31.77 -19.17 -16.35
N ILE A 136 31.99 -18.44 -15.24
CA ILE A 136 32.88 -17.27 -14.90
C ILE A 136 33.00 -16.05 -15.84
N GLU A 137 32.61 -14.85 -15.36
CA GLU A 137 33.51 -13.68 -15.18
C GLU A 137 32.88 -12.51 -14.38
N THR A 138 33.73 -11.77 -13.68
CA THR A 138 33.47 -10.64 -12.78
C THR A 138 33.21 -9.33 -13.51
N GLY A 139 32.19 -8.56 -13.11
CA GLY A 139 31.95 -7.20 -13.58
C GLY A 139 30.92 -6.46 -12.74
N GLU A 140 31.14 -5.16 -12.53
CA GLU A 140 30.45 -4.22 -11.63
C GLU A 140 28.91 -4.29 -11.63
N VAL A 141 28.30 -4.20 -10.44
CA VAL A 141 26.86 -3.98 -10.30
C VAL A 141 26.59 -2.48 -10.34
N GLU A 142 26.44 -1.94 -11.54
CA GLU A 142 25.79 -0.66 -11.75
C GLU A 142 24.28 -0.88 -11.51
N THR A 143 23.76 -0.40 -10.38
CA THR A 143 22.33 -0.52 -10.04
C THR A 143 21.51 0.48 -10.85
N THR A 144 21.17 0.10 -12.08
CA THR A 144 20.19 0.76 -12.92
C THR A 144 18.80 0.26 -12.54
N TRP A 145 18.06 1.05 -11.76
CA TRP A 145 16.62 0.87 -11.68
C TRP A 145 16.00 1.31 -13.00
N VAL A 146 15.58 0.34 -13.81
CA VAL A 146 14.74 0.53 -15.01
C VAL A 146 13.49 -0.33 -14.80
N TYR A 147 12.31 0.26 -15.01
CA TYR A 147 11.01 -0.41 -14.95
C TYR A 147 10.94 -1.64 -15.87
#